data_AF-W3RRC2-F1
#
_entry.id   AF-W3RRC2-F1
#
_cell.length_a   1.000
_cell.length_b   1.000
_cell.length_c   1.000
_cell.angle_alpha   90.00
_cell.angle_beta   90.00
_cell.angle_gamma   90.00
#
_symmetry.space_group_name_H-M   'P 1'
#
loop_
_entity.id
_entity.type
_entity.pdbx_description
1 polymer ?
#
loop_
_entity_poly.entity_id
_entity_poly.type
_entity_poly.pdbx_seq_one_letter_code
_entity_poly.pdbx_strand_id
1 'polypeptide(L)'
;MSAKQQAAADWTSGTPAIVYQACGACKHIWYFHRSFCPSCGATDVADHKASGEGVVHAISVVTRAATPEARARVPYAVVLVDMAEGFRMMGHGENDLRIGERVRARFEDFTGRIVPFFARS
;
A
#
# COMPACT_ATOMS: atom_id res chain seq x y z
N MET A 1 -15.72 27.68 -6.86
CA MET A 1 -16.40 26.40 -6.58
C MET A 1 -15.34 25.30 -6.70
N SER A 2 -14.82 24.81 -5.57
CA SER A 2 -13.76 23.79 -5.60
C SER A 2 -14.40 22.45 -5.96
N ALA A 3 -14.07 21.92 -7.15
CA ALA A 3 -14.47 20.58 -7.53
C ALA A 3 -13.92 19.62 -6.48
N LYS A 4 -14.79 18.84 -5.83
CA LYS A 4 -14.34 17.72 -5.00
C LYS A 4 -13.59 16.75 -5.92
N GLN A 5 -12.26 16.80 -5.87
CA GLN A 5 -11.42 15.82 -6.52
C GLN A 5 -11.71 14.48 -5.83
N GLN A 6 -12.34 13.56 -6.55
CA GLN A 6 -12.55 12.20 -6.08
C GLN A 6 -11.18 11.50 -6.09
N ALA A 7 -10.82 10.92 -4.94
CA ALA A 7 -9.64 10.07 -4.84
C ALA A 7 -9.70 8.98 -5.92
N ALA A 8 -8.61 8.77 -6.65
CA ALA A 8 -8.52 7.69 -7.61
C ALA A 8 -8.79 6.36 -6.91
N ALA A 9 -9.57 5.50 -7.56
CA ALA A 9 -9.97 4.21 -6.99
C ALA A 9 -8.75 3.29 -6.84
N ASP A 10 -8.58 2.74 -5.64
CA ASP A 10 -7.52 1.80 -5.29
C ASP A 10 -8.08 0.62 -4.47
N TRP A 11 -7.20 -0.22 -3.92
CA TRP A 11 -7.59 -1.41 -3.16
C TRP A 11 -8.45 -1.08 -1.93
N THR A 12 -8.32 0.12 -1.36
CA THR A 12 -9.17 0.55 -0.23
C THR A 12 -10.64 0.71 -0.65
N SER A 13 -10.87 0.92 -1.95
CA SER A 13 -12.20 1.01 -2.58
C SER A 13 -12.62 -0.26 -3.33
N GLY A 14 -11.84 -1.34 -3.26
CA GLY A 14 -12.11 -2.60 -3.97
C GLY A 14 -11.45 -2.73 -5.35
N THR A 15 -10.67 -1.75 -5.80
CA THR A 15 -10.00 -1.79 -7.11
C THR A 15 -8.60 -2.40 -6.97
N PRO A 16 -8.16 -3.35 -7.81
CA PRO A 16 -6.81 -3.94 -7.75
C PRO A 16 -5.72 -2.96 -8.24
N ALA A 17 -5.51 -1.88 -7.49
CA ALA A 17 -4.51 -0.87 -7.74
C ALA A 17 -3.95 -0.32 -6.42
N ILE A 18 -2.69 0.11 -6.45
CA ILE A 18 -2.08 0.94 -5.41
C ILE A 18 -1.96 2.34 -6.00
N VAL A 19 -2.56 3.31 -5.31
CA VAL A 19 -2.49 4.72 -5.67
C VAL A 19 -1.68 5.45 -4.62
N TYR A 20 -0.85 6.39 -5.07
CA TYR A 20 -0.11 7.32 -4.22
C TYR A 20 -0.28 8.73 -4.77
N GLN A 21 0.18 9.72 -4.02
CA GLN A 21 0.07 11.12 -4.40
C GLN A 21 1.43 11.79 -4.53
N ALA A 22 1.50 12.75 -5.44
CA ALA A 22 2.61 13.67 -5.55
C ALA A 22 2.12 15.12 -5.57
N CYS A 23 2.94 16.01 -5.01
CA CYS A 23 2.66 17.44 -5.05
C CYS A 23 3.17 18.04 -6.37
N GLY A 24 2.32 18.75 -7.10
CA GLY A 24 2.72 19.46 -8.30
C GLY A 24 3.69 20.62 -8.03
N ALA A 25 3.62 21.24 -6.84
CA ALA A 25 4.47 22.35 -6.43
C ALA A 25 5.88 21.92 -5.92
N CYS A 26 5.95 21.04 -4.91
CA CYS A 26 7.24 20.66 -4.29
C CYS A 26 7.74 19.24 -4.62
N LYS A 27 6.99 18.48 -5.43
CA LYS A 27 7.30 17.10 -5.85
C LYS A 27 7.40 16.07 -4.71
N HIS A 28 7.02 16.42 -3.49
CA HIS A 28 6.93 15.45 -2.40
C HIS A 28 5.92 14.34 -2.75
N ILE A 29 6.27 13.10 -2.41
CA ILE A 29 5.46 11.90 -2.66
C ILE A 29 5.01 11.30 -1.33
N TRP A 30 3.76 10.86 -1.25
CA TRP A 30 3.23 10.18 -0.09
C TRP A 30 2.12 9.19 -0.49
N TYR A 31 1.82 8.26 0.41
CA TYR A 31 0.88 7.17 0.11
C TYR A 31 -0.58 7.51 0.44
N PHE A 32 -0.86 7.90 1.68
CA PHE A 32 -2.25 8.10 2.13
C PHE A 32 -2.89 9.32 1.49
N HIS A 33 -4.09 9.14 0.93
CA HIS A 33 -4.81 10.20 0.23
C HIS A 33 -5.09 11.42 1.12
N ARG A 34 -4.76 12.61 0.60
CA ARG A 34 -4.91 13.93 1.25
C ARG A 34 -5.32 14.96 0.19
N SER A 35 -6.05 15.98 0.63
CA SER A 35 -6.43 17.13 -0.21
C SER A 35 -5.34 18.20 -0.32
N PHE A 36 -4.22 18.03 0.40
CA PHE A 36 -3.10 18.97 0.43
C PHE A 36 -1.78 18.22 0.62
N CYS A 37 -0.69 18.84 0.19
CA CYS A 37 0.65 18.31 0.36
C CYS A 37 1.05 18.33 1.84
N PRO A 38 1.43 17.18 2.44
CA PRO A 38 1.85 17.13 3.85
C PRO A 38 3.21 17.79 4.10
N SER A 39 3.97 18.12 3.05
CA SER A 39 5.28 18.78 3.16
C SER A 39 5.19 20.31 3.05
N CYS A 40 4.45 20.84 2.07
CA CYS A 40 4.40 22.29 1.80
C CYS A 40 3.00 22.93 1.91
N GLY A 41 1.94 22.16 2.12
CA GLY A 41 0.57 22.67 2.26
C GLY A 41 -0.14 23.03 0.95
N ALA A 42 0.53 22.98 -0.21
CA ALA A 42 -0.10 23.24 -1.50
C ALA A 42 -1.24 22.25 -1.81
N THR A 43 -2.29 22.73 -2.47
CA THR A 43 -3.44 21.91 -2.91
C THR A 43 -3.30 21.37 -4.32
N ASP A 44 -2.20 21.68 -5.01
CA ASP A 44 -1.83 21.08 -6.29
C ASP A 44 -1.29 19.66 -6.03
N VAL A 45 -2.23 18.72 -5.98
CA VAL A 45 -2.01 17.31 -5.66
C VAL A 45 -2.55 16.45 -6.80
N ALA A 46 -1.73 15.49 -7.23
CA ALA A 46 -2.10 14.54 -8.27
C ALA A 46 -1.98 13.11 -7.74
N ASP A 47 -2.94 12.27 -8.13
CA ASP A 47 -2.92 10.83 -7.86
C ASP A 47 -2.14 10.11 -8.97
N HIS A 48 -1.36 9.11 -8.58
CA HIS A 48 -0.52 8.30 -9.44
C HIS A 48 -0.69 6.82 -9.11
N LYS A 49 -0.64 5.95 -10.13
CA LYS A 49 -0.66 4.49 -9.93
C LYS A 49 0.76 3.99 -9.71
N ALA A 50 0.98 3.24 -8.63
CA ALA A 50 2.27 2.60 -8.36
C ALA A 50 2.50 1.40 -9.29
N SER A 51 3.77 1.12 -9.58
CA SER A 51 4.24 -0.06 -10.32
C SER A 51 3.94 -1.38 -9.61
N GLY A 52 3.78 -1.32 -8.28
CA GLY A 52 3.67 -2.50 -7.42
C GLY A 52 5.03 -3.08 -7.01
N GLU A 53 6.15 -2.52 -7.47
CA GLU A 53 7.49 -2.99 -7.12
C GLU A 53 7.98 -2.37 -5.82
N GLY A 54 8.73 -3.14 -5.03
CA GLY A 54 9.34 -2.61 -3.84
C GLY A 54 10.35 -3.55 -3.19
N VAL A 55 10.80 -3.15 -2.01
CA VAL A 55 11.74 -3.89 -1.17
C VAL A 55 11.15 -4.05 0.23
N VAL A 56 11.21 -5.25 0.79
CA VAL A 56 10.72 -5.52 2.14
C VAL A 56 11.56 -4.74 3.14
N HIS A 57 10.92 -3.79 3.83
CA HIS A 57 11.53 -3.05 4.91
C HIS A 57 11.42 -3.78 6.26
N ALA A 58 10.25 -4.34 6.54
CA ALA A 58 9.98 -5.10 7.76
C ALA A 58 8.94 -6.18 7.50
N ILE A 59 8.98 -7.25 8.28
CA ILE A 59 8.02 -8.35 8.22
C ILE A 59 7.66 -8.81 9.63
N SER A 60 6.39 -9.14 9.83
CA SER A 60 5.87 -9.80 11.03
C SER A 60 4.96 -10.95 10.63
N VAL A 61 5.25 -12.16 11.12
CA VAL A 61 4.40 -13.34 10.89
C VAL A 61 3.40 -13.46 12.03
N VAL A 62 2.13 -13.34 11.69
CA VAL A 62 1.02 -13.45 12.64
C VAL A 62 0.66 -14.91 12.82
N THR A 63 0.99 -15.45 14.00
CA THR A 63 0.66 -16.83 14.41
C THR A 63 -0.58 -16.93 15.30
N ARG A 64 -1.14 -15.79 15.73
CA ARG A 64 -2.38 -15.69 16.49
C ARG A 64 -3.22 -14.53 15.97
N ALA A 65 -4.25 -14.85 15.19
CA ALA A 65 -5.13 -13.84 14.60
C ALA A 65 -5.97 -13.11 15.66
N ALA A 66 -6.19 -11.80 15.44
CA ALA A 66 -7.00 -10.95 16.31
C ALA A 66 -8.51 -11.14 16.11
N THR A 67 -8.94 -11.52 14.90
CA THR A 67 -10.36 -11.73 14.56
C THR A 67 -10.64 -13.19 14.20
N PRO A 68 -11.87 -13.70 14.40
CA PRO A 68 -12.25 -15.06 14.02
C PRO A 68 -12.02 -15.38 12.55
N GLU A 69 -12.32 -14.44 11.64
CA GLU A 69 -12.23 -14.62 10.19
C GLU A 69 -10.78 -14.82 9.74
N ALA A 70 -9.85 -14.10 10.38
CA ALA A 70 -8.43 -14.22 10.10
C ALA A 70 -7.78 -15.46 10.71
N ARG A 71 -8.43 -16.18 11.65
CA ARG A 71 -7.86 -17.40 12.26
C ARG A 71 -7.60 -18.49 11.23
N ALA A 72 -8.48 -18.61 10.24
CA ALA A 72 -8.32 -19.58 9.15
C ALA A 72 -7.15 -19.25 8.20
N ARG A 73 -6.56 -18.04 8.31
CA ARG A 73 -5.44 -17.58 7.47
C ARG A 73 -4.09 -17.69 8.18
N VAL A 74 -4.07 -18.11 9.45
CA VAL A 74 -2.82 -18.26 10.21
C VAL A 74 -2.02 -19.47 9.71
N PRO A 75 -0.67 -19.37 9.54
CA PRO A 75 0.11 -18.14 9.66
C PRO A 75 0.01 -17.26 8.41
N TYR A 76 0.00 -15.94 8.61
CA TYR A 76 0.11 -14.95 7.53
C TYR A 76 1.12 -13.86 7.89
N ALA A 77 1.81 -13.32 6.88
CA ALA A 77 2.73 -12.20 7.07
C ALA A 77 2.05 -10.86 6.82
N VAL A 78 2.43 -9.89 7.64
CA VAL A 78 2.22 -8.46 7.41
C VAL A 78 3.59 -7.85 7.13
N VAL A 79 3.69 -7.09 6.05
CA VAL A 79 4.95 -6.49 5.59
C VAL A 79 4.83 -4.98 5.49
N LEU A 80 5.96 -4.31 5.76
CA LEU A 80 6.19 -2.94 5.32
C LEU A 80 7.11 -3.00 4.10
N VAL A 81 6.71 -2.34 3.01
CA VAL A 81 7.45 -2.35 1.74
C VAL A 81 7.80 -0.92 1.37
N ASP A 82 9.09 -0.70 1.10
CA ASP A 82 9.58 0.51 0.43
C ASP A 82 9.32 0.36 -1.06
N MET A 83 8.33 1.10 -1.57
CA MET A 83 7.91 1.04 -2.96
C MET A 83 8.93 1.75 -3.85
N ALA A 84 9.03 1.34 -5.12
CA ALA A 84 9.97 1.91 -6.08
C ALA A 84 9.81 3.43 -6.26
N GLU A 85 8.59 3.96 -6.05
CA GLU A 85 8.27 5.38 -6.15
C GLU A 85 8.67 6.20 -4.90
N GLY A 86 9.18 5.55 -3.85
CA GLY A 86 9.79 6.22 -2.69
C GLY A 86 8.87 6.41 -1.48
N PHE A 87 7.64 5.87 -1.50
CA PHE A 87 6.79 5.80 -0.31
C PHE A 87 6.85 4.42 0.34
N ARG A 88 6.47 4.33 1.61
CA ARG A 88 6.32 3.07 2.34
C ARG A 88 4.85 2.74 2.54
N MET A 89 4.48 1.49 2.32
CA MET A 89 3.14 0.99 2.62
C MET A 89 3.15 -0.33 3.38
N MET A 90 2.02 -0.59 4.05
CA MET A 90 1.75 -1.88 4.69
C MET A 90 0.92 -2.76 3.76
N GLY A 91 1.17 -4.06 3.76
CA GLY A 91 0.38 -5.07 3.06
C GLY A 91 0.57 -6.47 3.64
N HIS A 92 0.04 -7.48 2.95
CA HIS A 92 0.31 -8.88 3.23
C HIS A 92 1.49 -9.38 2.38
N GLY A 93 2.07 -10.52 2.71
CA GLY A 93 3.07 -11.14 1.84
C GLY A 93 3.32 -12.61 2.14
N GLU A 94 4.24 -13.20 1.39
CA GLU A 94 4.71 -14.57 1.64
C GLU A 94 5.36 -14.67 3.03
N ASN A 95 5.13 -15.79 3.73
CA ASN A 95 5.53 -15.94 5.13
C ASN A 95 7.05 -16.02 5.34
N ASP A 96 7.80 -16.34 4.29
CA ASP A 96 9.24 -16.53 4.30
C ASP A 96 10.03 -15.39 3.65
N LEU A 97 9.37 -14.27 3.29
CA LEU A 97 10.07 -13.06 2.85
C LEU A 97 11.11 -12.60 3.89
N ARG A 98 12.19 -11.99 3.40
CA ARG A 98 13.25 -11.41 4.25
C ARG A 98 13.34 -9.91 4.04
N ILE A 99 13.79 -9.19 5.07
CA ILE A 99 14.13 -7.76 4.95
C ILE A 99 15.21 -7.59 3.87
N GLY A 100 15.05 -6.58 3.01
CA GLY A 100 15.93 -6.29 1.87
C GLY A 100 15.57 -7.04 0.59
N GLU A 101 14.56 -7.90 0.62
CA GLU A 101 14.15 -8.67 -0.54
C GLU A 101 13.29 -7.86 -1.51
N ARG A 102 13.51 -8.05 -2.83
CA ARG A 102 12.68 -7.45 -3.88
C ARG A 102 11.36 -8.20 -4.03
N VAL A 103 10.27 -7.43 -4.06
CA VAL A 103 8.92 -7.97 -4.12
C VAL A 103 8.06 -7.21 -5.13
N ARG A 104 7.02 -7.87 -5.62
CA ARG A 104 5.96 -7.28 -6.43
C ARG A 104 4.60 -7.51 -5.79
N ALA A 105 3.79 -6.46 -5.78
CA ALA A 105 2.40 -6.52 -5.35
C ALA A 105 1.55 -7.26 -6.38
N ARG A 106 0.75 -8.20 -5.87
CA ARG A 106 -0.50 -8.66 -6.47
C ARG A 106 -1.65 -8.34 -5.51
N PHE A 107 -2.86 -8.70 -5.88
CA PHE A 107 -4.03 -8.47 -5.04
C PHE A 107 -4.73 -9.79 -4.74
N GLU A 108 -5.05 -10.01 -3.47
CA GLU A 108 -5.70 -11.23 -2.99
C GLU A 108 -6.90 -10.90 -2.12
N ASP A 109 -7.85 -11.83 -2.02
CA ASP A 109 -8.85 -11.77 -0.96
C ASP A 109 -8.21 -12.09 0.40
N PHE A 110 -8.44 -11.23 1.37
CA PHE A 110 -8.20 -11.51 2.76
C PHE A 110 -9.46 -11.16 3.54
N THR A 111 -10.20 -12.20 3.94
CA THR A 111 -11.41 -12.08 4.76
C THR A 111 -12.51 -11.23 4.08
N GLY A 112 -12.73 -11.44 2.78
CA GLY A 112 -13.78 -10.73 2.02
C GLY A 112 -13.39 -9.32 1.58
N ARG A 113 -12.10 -8.98 1.62
CA ARG A 113 -11.56 -7.70 1.14
C ARG A 113 -10.34 -7.97 0.27
N ILE A 114 -10.25 -7.22 -0.83
CA ILE A 114 -9.04 -7.19 -1.63
C ILE A 114 -7.92 -6.46 -0.87
N VAL A 115 -6.76 -7.08 -0.79
CA VAL A 115 -5.57 -6.52 -0.13
C VAL A 115 -4.35 -6.66 -1.03
N PRO A 116 -3.38 -5.72 -0.93
CA PRO A 116 -2.06 -5.90 -1.52
C PRO A 116 -1.35 -7.09 -0.87
N PHE A 117 -0.91 -8.04 -1.70
CA PHE A 117 -0.11 -9.19 -1.30
C PHE A 117 1.23 -9.15 -2.05
N PHE A 118 2.33 -9.11 -1.31
CA PHE A 118 3.68 -9.03 -1.85
C PHE A 118 4.31 -10.42 -1.93
N ALA A 119 4.82 -10.75 -3.12
CA ALA A 119 5.58 -11.97 -3.37
C ALA A 119 6.96 -11.62 -3.94
N ARG A 120 7.93 -12.51 -3.77
CA ARG A 120 9.27 -12.36 -4.36
C ARG A 120 9.16 -12.10 -5.86
N SER A 121 9.86 -11.06 -6.35
CA SER A 121 9.91 -10.73 -7.79
C SER A 121 10.73 -11.72 -8.60
#